data_AF-G5IBV7-F1
#
_entry.id   AF-G5IBV7-F1
#
_cell.length_a   1.000
_cell.length_b   1.000
_cell.length_c   1.000
_cell.angle_alpha   90.00
_cell.angle_beta   90.00
_cell.angle_gamma   90.00
#
_symmetry.space_group_name_H-M   'P 1'
#
loop_
_entity.id
_entity.type
_entity.pdbx_description
1 polymer ?
#
loop_
_entity_poly.entity_id
_entity_poly.type
_entity_poly.pdbx_seq_one_letter_code
_entity_poly.pdbx_strand_id
1 'polypeptide(L)'
;PKSCILREYKKIKELTGIPLVMHGGSGISVEDTQKAIRCGIRKINYFSYMSNAGVKAVKELLTTREVKYFHDLANAAVAAMEEDACRAMEMFSLK
;
A
#
# COMPACT_ATOMS: atom_id res chain seq x y z
N PRO A 1 -0.99 -4.36 22.05
CA PRO A 1 -1.01 -5.59 21.21
C PRO A 1 -1.92 -5.41 19.97
N LYS A 2 -1.56 -6.01 18.83
CA LYS A 2 -2.33 -5.91 17.57
C LYS A 2 -3.80 -6.36 17.69
N SER A 3 -4.10 -7.27 18.63
CA SER A 3 -5.47 -7.69 18.94
C SER A 3 -6.35 -6.57 19.52
N CYS A 4 -5.76 -5.58 20.21
CA CYS A 4 -6.53 -4.47 20.77
C CYS A 4 -7.06 -3.54 19.67
N ILE A 5 -6.25 -3.19 18.66
CA ILE A 5 -6.67 -2.22 17.64
C ILE A 5 -7.77 -2.76 16.72
N LEU A 6 -7.73 -4.06 16.40
CA LEU A 6 -8.78 -4.72 15.63
C LEU A 6 -10.13 -4.74 16.37
N ARG A 7 -10.10 -4.91 17.70
CA ARG A 7 -11.31 -4.82 18.53
C ARG A 7 -11.90 -3.42 18.52
N GLU A 8 -11.06 -2.38 18.60
CA GLU A 8 -11.52 -1.00 18.53
C GLU A 8 -12.15 -0.68 17.17
N TYR A 9 -11.59 -1.18 16.05
CA TYR A 9 -12.22 -1.01 14.73
C TYR A 9 -13.62 -1.59 14.66
N LYS A 10 -13.83 -2.81 15.19
CA LYS A 10 -15.17 -3.42 15.25
C LYS A 10 -16.13 -2.56 16.07
N LYS A 11 -15.71 -2.15 17.27
CA LYS A 11 -16.52 -1.32 18.17
C LYS A 11 -16.92 0.02 17.52
N ILE A 12 -15.96 0.72 16.91
CA ILE A 12 -16.25 1.99 16.22
C ILE A 12 -17.18 1.75 15.04
N LYS A 13 -16.98 0.67 14.27
CA LYS A 13 -17.87 0.34 13.14
C LYS A 13 -19.29 0.03 13.60
N GLU A 14 -19.45 -0.73 14.67
CA GLU A 14 -20.75 -1.06 15.27
C GLU A 14 -21.47 0.19 15.80
N LEU A 15 -20.75 1.08 16.49
CA LEU A 15 -21.32 2.30 17.06
C LEU A 15 -21.71 3.35 16.01
N THR A 16 -20.94 3.45 14.93
CA THR A 16 -21.11 4.54 13.95
C THR A 16 -21.86 4.11 12.70
N GLY A 17 -21.84 2.83 12.35
CA GLY A 17 -22.43 2.33 11.10
C GLY A 17 -21.70 2.77 9.82
N ILE A 18 -20.73 3.68 9.87
CA ILE A 18 -20.06 4.26 8.69
C ILE A 18 -18.78 3.52 8.28
N PRO A 19 -18.30 3.65 7.04
CA PRO A 19 -17.01 3.07 6.61
C PRO A 19 -15.82 3.70 7.36
N LEU A 20 -14.83 2.89 7.75
CA LEU A 20 -13.63 3.37 8.44
C LEU A 20 -12.44 3.53 7.50
N VAL A 21 -11.56 4.48 7.84
CA VAL A 21 -10.33 4.79 7.08
C VAL A 21 -9.10 4.44 7.91
N MET A 22 -8.10 3.80 7.28
CA MET A 22 -6.78 3.57 7.87
C MET A 22 -5.74 4.48 7.20
N HIS A 23 -5.09 5.32 8.00
CA HIS A 23 -3.98 6.16 7.55
C HIS A 23 -2.68 5.37 7.61
N GLY A 24 -2.04 5.13 6.46
CA GLY A 24 -0.75 4.46 6.37
C GLY A 24 -0.82 2.94 6.55
N GLY A 25 -0.86 2.20 5.43
CA GLY A 25 -0.62 0.75 5.42
C GLY A 25 0.86 0.36 5.41
N SER A 26 1.76 1.36 5.40
CA SER A 26 3.20 1.15 5.31
C SER A 26 3.76 0.44 6.55
N GLY A 27 4.36 -0.74 6.39
CA GLY A 27 4.93 -1.55 7.48
C GLY A 27 3.97 -2.56 8.11
N ILE A 28 2.71 -2.62 7.66
CA ILE A 28 1.74 -3.64 8.08
C ILE A 28 1.82 -4.85 7.15
N SER A 29 1.70 -6.06 7.70
CA SER A 29 1.70 -7.28 6.91
C SER A 29 0.40 -7.42 6.10
N VAL A 30 0.43 -8.25 5.05
CA VAL A 30 -0.76 -8.59 4.25
C VAL A 30 -1.87 -9.13 5.16
N GLU A 31 -1.53 -10.04 6.07
CA GLU A 31 -2.51 -10.67 6.96
C GLU A 31 -3.17 -9.65 7.88
N ASP A 32 -2.39 -8.73 8.43
CA ASP A 32 -2.90 -7.71 9.35
C ASP A 32 -3.73 -6.64 8.61
N THR A 33 -3.34 -6.28 7.40
CA THR A 33 -4.15 -5.44 6.50
C THR A 33 -5.50 -6.09 6.26
N GLN A 34 -5.51 -7.36 5.86
CA GLN A 34 -6.73 -8.09 5.58
C GLN A 34 -7.60 -8.27 6.83
N LYS A 35 -7.02 -8.52 8.00
CA LYS A 35 -7.75 -8.52 9.28
C LYS A 35 -8.40 -7.17 9.56
N ALA A 36 -7.70 -6.06 9.34
CA ALA A 36 -8.25 -4.72 9.53
C ALA A 36 -9.44 -4.45 8.59
N ILE A 37 -9.34 -4.88 7.32
CA ILE A 37 -10.45 -4.81 6.35
C ILE A 37 -11.65 -5.64 6.86
N ARG A 38 -11.42 -6.87 7.33
CA ARG A 38 -12.49 -7.71 7.91
C ARG A 38 -13.12 -7.09 9.17
N CYS A 39 -12.42 -6.21 9.88
CA CYS A 39 -12.90 -5.53 11.08
C CYS A 39 -13.61 -4.19 10.83
N GLY A 40 -13.68 -3.71 9.58
CA GLY A 40 -14.48 -2.52 9.23
C GLY A 40 -13.75 -1.44 8.43
N ILE A 41 -12.42 -1.58 8.20
CA ILE A 41 -11.69 -0.67 7.30
C ILE A 41 -12.19 -0.83 5.86
N ARG A 42 -12.47 0.29 5.20
CA ARG A 42 -12.95 0.36 3.82
C ARG A 42 -12.18 1.31 2.93
N LYS A 43 -11.38 2.22 3.50
CA LYS A 43 -10.41 3.05 2.77
C LYS A 43 -9.04 2.92 3.41
N ILE A 44 -8.02 2.69 2.60
CA ILE A 44 -6.63 2.65 3.04
C ILE A 44 -5.87 3.72 2.27
N ASN A 45 -5.10 4.56 2.96
CA ASN A 45 -4.17 5.48 2.32
C ASN A 45 -2.86 4.73 2.03
N TYR A 46 -2.45 4.71 0.75
CA TYR A 46 -1.28 3.99 0.26
C TYR A 46 -0.40 4.92 -0.56
N PHE A 47 0.86 5.13 -0.14
CA PHE A 47 1.77 6.02 -0.85
C PHE A 47 3.25 5.61 -0.71
N SER A 48 3.75 5.44 0.53
CA SER A 48 5.19 5.31 0.75
C SER A 48 5.80 4.06 0.10
N TYR A 49 5.09 2.93 0.07
CA TYR A 49 5.55 1.73 -0.61
C TYR A 49 5.68 1.95 -2.12
N MET A 50 4.60 2.41 -2.77
CA MET A 50 4.58 2.74 -4.19
C MET A 50 5.70 3.72 -4.56
N SER A 51 5.80 4.84 -3.84
CA SER A 51 6.85 5.84 -4.06
C SER A 51 8.27 5.25 -3.90
N ASN A 52 8.50 4.41 -2.89
CA ASN A 52 9.78 3.73 -2.69
C ASN A 52 10.08 2.69 -3.78
N ALA A 53 9.07 1.99 -4.32
CA ALA A 53 9.22 1.08 -5.45
C ALA A 53 9.74 1.83 -6.68
N GLY A 54 9.19 3.02 -6.96
CA GLY A 54 9.68 3.88 -8.04
C GLY A 54 11.15 4.29 -7.86
N VAL A 55 11.54 4.72 -6.64
CA VAL A 55 12.94 5.06 -6.33
C VAL A 55 13.87 3.87 -6.51
N LYS A 56 13.46 2.67 -6.08
CA LYS A 56 14.27 1.45 -6.23
C LYS A 56 14.49 1.10 -7.70
N ALA A 57 13.44 1.16 -8.52
CA ALA A 57 13.54 0.87 -9.95
C ALA A 57 14.47 1.85 -10.67
N VAL A 58 14.41 3.14 -10.33
CA VAL A 58 15.34 4.13 -10.88
C VAL A 58 16.78 3.84 -10.47
N LYS A 59 17.02 3.52 -9.19
CA LYS A 59 18.37 3.15 -8.72
C LYS A 59 18.90 1.93 -9.47
N GLU A 60 18.09 0.90 -9.63
CA GLU A 60 18.48 -0.32 -10.34
C GLU A 60 18.77 -0.05 -11.83
N LEU A 61 17.96 0.76 -12.49
CA LEU A 61 18.20 1.17 -13.87
C LEU A 61 19.55 1.88 -14.03
N LEU A 62 19.88 2.79 -13.11
CA LEU A 62 21.16 3.52 -13.10
C LEU A 62 22.36 2.63 -12.79
N THR A 63 22.17 1.48 -12.13
CA THR A 63 23.25 0.50 -11.92
C THR A 63 23.47 -0.43 -13.12
N THR A 64 22.47 -0.59 -13.99
CA THR A 64 22.51 -1.57 -15.09
C THR A 64 22.89 -0.96 -16.43
N ARG A 65 22.67 0.34 -16.64
CA ARG A 65 23.07 1.04 -17.86
C ARG A 65 23.21 2.55 -17.66
N GLU A 66 23.92 3.20 -18.56
CA GLU A 66 23.92 4.65 -18.67
C GLU A 66 22.56 5.14 -19.19
N VAL A 67 21.96 6.12 -18.49
CA VAL A 67 20.67 6.70 -18.87
C VAL A 67 20.86 8.16 -19.22
N LYS A 68 20.51 8.52 -20.47
CA LYS A 68 20.72 9.86 -21.01
C LYS A 68 19.51 10.78 -20.87
N TYR A 69 18.30 10.21 -20.83
CA TYR A 69 17.06 10.98 -20.88
C TYR A 69 16.19 10.74 -19.64
N PHE A 70 15.59 11.81 -19.12
CA PHE A 70 14.73 11.75 -17.93
C PHE A 70 13.51 10.82 -18.10
N HIS A 71 12.95 10.74 -19.31
CA HIS A 71 11.77 9.92 -19.56
C HIS A 71 12.02 8.42 -19.31
N ASP A 72 13.25 7.93 -19.51
CA ASP A 72 13.61 6.55 -19.19
C ASP A 72 13.52 6.29 -17.68
N LEU A 73 13.99 7.24 -16.86
CA LEU A 73 13.89 7.17 -15.39
C LEU A 73 12.43 7.24 -14.93
N ALA A 74 11.67 8.19 -15.49
CA ALA A 74 10.26 8.36 -15.18
C ALA A 74 9.44 7.12 -15.54
N ASN A 75 9.67 6.53 -16.71
CA ASN A 75 8.98 5.32 -17.15
C ASN A 75 9.30 4.13 -16.25
N ALA A 76 10.57 3.94 -15.87
CA ALA A 76 10.95 2.88 -14.94
C ALA A 76 10.31 3.06 -13.55
N ALA A 77 10.26 4.29 -13.05
CA ALA A 77 9.58 4.60 -11.79
C ALA A 77 8.08 4.31 -11.88
N VAL A 78 7.40 4.80 -12.93
CA VAL A 78 5.95 4.62 -13.13
C VAL A 78 5.60 3.14 -13.23
N ALA A 79 6.34 2.36 -14.02
CA ALA A 79 6.07 0.92 -14.15
C ALA A 79 6.18 0.19 -12.80
N ALA A 80 7.21 0.49 -12.00
CA ALA A 80 7.37 -0.12 -10.69
C ALA A 80 6.31 0.34 -9.68
N MET A 81 5.89 1.61 -9.75
CA MET A 81 4.79 2.15 -8.94
C MET A 81 3.45 1.49 -9.30
N GLU A 82 3.18 1.28 -10.59
CA GLU A 82 1.97 0.61 -11.07
C GLU A 82 1.91 -0.84 -10.59
N GLU A 83 3.02 -1.58 -10.72
CA GLU A 83 3.10 -2.96 -10.23
C GLU A 83 2.87 -3.04 -8.70
N ASP A 84 3.43 -2.09 -7.94
CA ASP A 84 3.22 -2.01 -6.49
C ASP A 84 1.77 -1.69 -6.13
N ALA A 85 1.14 -0.78 -6.86
CA ALA A 85 -0.29 -0.47 -6.70
C ALA A 85 -1.16 -1.71 -7.01
N CYS A 86 -0.83 -2.48 -8.05
CA CYS A 86 -1.51 -3.74 -8.37
C CYS A 86 -1.40 -4.75 -7.22
N ARG A 87 -0.20 -4.97 -6.67
CA ARG A 87 -0.01 -5.83 -5.50
C ARG A 87 -0.82 -5.36 -4.29
N ALA A 88 -0.91 -4.05 -4.07
CA ALA A 88 -1.75 -3.48 -3.02
C ALA A 88 -3.24 -3.76 -3.26
N MET A 89 -3.73 -3.61 -4.50
CA MET A 89 -5.10 -3.94 -4.87
C MET A 89 -5.43 -5.42 -4.64
N GLU A 90 -4.52 -6.33 -5.00
CA GLU A 90 -4.66 -7.76 -4.74
C GLU A 90 -4.78 -8.04 -3.24
N MET A 91 -3.87 -7.51 -2.43
CA MET A 91 -3.91 -7.59 -0.97
C MET A 91 -5.25 -7.11 -0.39
N PHE A 92 -5.81 -6.02 -0.93
CA PHE A 92 -7.07 -5.43 -0.47
C PHE A 92 -8.31 -6.19 -0.95
N SER A 93 -8.22 -6.94 -2.03
CA SER A 93 -9.37 -7.59 -2.69
C SER A 93 -9.97 -8.75 -1.88
N LEU A 94 -9.25 -9.27 -0.88
CA LEU A 94 -9.63 -10.44 -0.08
C LEU A 94 -10.00 -11.69 -0.90
N LYS A 95 -9.54 -11.77 -2.15
CA LYS A 95 -9.69 -12.93 -3.01
C LYS A 95 -8.76 -14.06 -2.58
#